data_AF-A0A432JP44-F1
#
_entry.id   AF-A0A432JP44-F1
#
_cell.length_a   1.000
_cell.length_b   1.000
_cell.length_c   1.000
_cell.angle_alpha   90.00
_cell.angle_beta   90.00
_cell.angle_gamma   90.00
#
_symmetry.space_group_name_H-M   'P 1'
#
loop_
_entity.id
_entity.type
_entity.pdbx_description
1 polymer ?
#
loop_
_entity_poly.entity_id
_entity_poly.type
_entity_poly.pdbx_seq_one_letter_code
_entity_poly.pdbx_strand_id
1 'polypeptide(L)'
;MKYIRIFIKTLILLIFTLFSLPFIISPVYDFPEPTPFSGDKIWNPYQNIDTNNWRKGNFQIQALAWGGMTDGSNNPTDSVFAIYNRLGYDIIGISDYQKINTYYKGNPDYIPIYEHGFNARKTHQVSIGMKDDFVLWLDFPFYQTTSQKQFIINLLRPHTEILALVHPDFSLEGYSHENLKYLTNYDLLEALNHQRFSISHWDAVLSSGHAKYILANDDAHNILNPFLVGVVSTYINAPTTNREDIIAAMKEGKTYGFVPYTPDNDDYTKKAERAKHLPLLKEASLQGNHFTVRVDGNPVSIQFVGQDGVIKKEVKNTNTASYDFQKEDTYIRTKVDYGRAEFMLLNPVFRYSGDNPLHEELATINWWKTILFRGAYLLFFIFVFRFILRKKCNKA
;
A
#
# COMPACT_ATOMS: atom_id res chain seq x y z
N MET A 1 -12.09 -42.56 -27.38
CA MET A 1 -11.65 -41.27 -28.00
C MET A 1 -12.73 -40.17 -28.04
N LYS A 2 -13.97 -40.44 -28.49
CA LYS A 2 -15.05 -39.43 -28.54
C LYS A 2 -15.37 -38.80 -27.17
N TYR A 3 -15.57 -39.63 -26.14
CA TYR A 3 -15.88 -39.16 -24.78
C TYR A 3 -14.74 -38.34 -24.17
N ILE A 4 -13.48 -38.74 -24.39
CA ILE A 4 -12.30 -37.99 -23.95
C ILE A 4 -12.26 -36.59 -24.60
N ARG A 5 -12.54 -36.47 -25.91
CA ARG A 5 -12.59 -35.17 -26.59
C ARG A 5 -13.71 -34.27 -26.07
N ILE A 6 -14.88 -34.84 -25.76
CA ILE A 6 -15.99 -34.10 -25.16
C ILE A 6 -15.59 -33.62 -23.77
N PHE A 7 -15.05 -34.50 -22.93
CA PHE A 7 -14.58 -34.17 -21.59
C PHE A 7 -13.56 -33.02 -21.60
N ILE A 8 -12.53 -33.09 -22.46
CA ILE A 8 -11.52 -32.03 -22.59
C ILE A 8 -12.16 -30.70 -23.01
N LYS A 9 -13.06 -30.70 -24.00
CA LYS A 9 -13.74 -29.47 -24.44
C LYS A 9 -14.57 -28.86 -23.32
N THR A 10 -15.31 -29.68 -22.58
CA THR A 10 -16.11 -29.23 -21.43
C THR A 10 -15.22 -28.67 -20.33
N LEU A 11 -14.09 -29.33 -20.03
CA LEU A 11 -13.13 -28.85 -19.04
C LEU A 11 -12.53 -27.50 -19.44
N ILE A 12 -12.13 -27.34 -20.71
CA ILE A 12 -11.62 -26.06 -21.23
C ILE A 12 -12.68 -24.96 -21.11
N LEU A 13 -13.93 -25.24 -21.48
CA LEU A 13 -15.02 -24.25 -21.36
C LEU A 13 -15.32 -23.90 -19.89
N LEU A 14 -15.25 -24.87 -18.98
CA LEU A 14 -15.42 -24.64 -17.55
C LEU A 14 -14.31 -23.74 -17.01
N ILE A 15 -13.05 -24.06 -17.30
CA ILE A 15 -11.89 -23.25 -16.89
C ILE A 15 -12.00 -21.85 -17.49
N PHE A 16 -12.27 -21.74 -18.80
CA PHE A 16 -12.44 -20.45 -19.47
C PHE A 16 -13.54 -19.61 -18.82
N THR A 17 -14.68 -20.22 -18.48
CA THR A 17 -15.79 -19.53 -17.81
C THR A 17 -15.36 -19.05 -16.43
N LEU A 18 -14.80 -19.93 -15.60
CA LEU A 18 -14.35 -19.59 -14.24
C LEU A 18 -13.35 -18.43 -14.23
N PHE A 19 -12.33 -18.48 -15.08
CA PHE A 19 -11.30 -17.43 -15.16
C PHE A 19 -11.81 -16.12 -15.77
N SER A 20 -12.95 -16.15 -16.47
CA SER A 20 -13.57 -14.98 -17.10
C SER A 20 -14.67 -14.34 -16.23
N LEU A 21 -15.18 -15.04 -15.20
CA LEU A 21 -16.22 -14.51 -14.32
C LEU A 21 -15.87 -13.15 -13.70
N PRO A 22 -14.66 -12.91 -13.15
CA PRO A 22 -14.29 -11.61 -12.59
C PRO A 22 -14.46 -10.47 -13.59
N PHE A 23 -14.10 -10.71 -14.85
CA PHE A 23 -14.21 -9.74 -15.94
C PHE A 23 -15.66 -9.45 -16.34
N ILE A 24 -16.57 -10.41 -16.19
CA ILE A 24 -18.00 -10.22 -16.50
C ILE A 24 -18.68 -9.43 -15.38
N ILE A 25 -18.41 -9.77 -14.13
CA ILE A 25 -19.11 -9.17 -12.99
C ILE A 25 -18.61 -7.75 -12.68
N SER A 26 -17.37 -7.42 -13.05
CA SER A 26 -16.79 -6.10 -12.79
C SER A 26 -17.57 -4.98 -13.48
N PRO A 27 -18.00 -3.94 -12.74
CA PRO A 27 -18.60 -2.75 -13.33
C PRO A 27 -17.54 -1.86 -13.98
N VAL A 28 -18.01 -0.95 -14.84
CA VAL A 28 -17.21 0.18 -15.35
C VAL A 28 -17.51 1.40 -14.47
N TYR A 29 -16.46 2.11 -14.07
CA TYR A 29 -16.56 3.29 -13.22
C TYR A 29 -16.38 4.58 -14.02
N ASP A 30 -17.11 5.62 -13.63
CA ASP A 30 -16.73 7.01 -13.90
C ASP A 30 -15.91 7.51 -12.71
N PHE A 31 -14.78 8.14 -13.02
CA PHE A 31 -13.84 8.64 -12.03
C PHE A 31 -13.97 10.16 -11.94
N PRO A 32 -13.86 10.75 -10.74
CA PRO A 32 -13.70 12.19 -10.61
C PRO A 32 -12.40 12.62 -11.30
N GLU A 33 -12.38 13.84 -11.83
CA GLU A 33 -11.18 14.40 -12.45
C GLU A 33 -10.11 14.66 -11.37
N PRO A 34 -8.85 14.25 -11.60
CA PRO A 34 -7.75 14.53 -10.68
C PRO A 34 -7.57 16.04 -10.53
N THR A 35 -7.67 16.54 -9.30
CA THR A 35 -7.52 17.96 -9.01
C THR A 35 -6.50 18.15 -7.89
N PRO A 36 -5.40 18.92 -8.11
CA PRO A 36 -4.43 19.15 -7.05
C PRO A 36 -5.07 19.77 -5.81
N PHE A 37 -4.47 19.50 -4.64
CA PHE A 37 -4.87 20.11 -3.38
C PHE A 37 -5.00 21.63 -3.49
N SER A 38 -6.08 22.18 -2.95
CA SER A 38 -6.38 23.61 -3.03
C SER A 38 -7.16 24.08 -1.80
N GLY A 39 -7.08 25.38 -1.53
CA GLY A 39 -7.76 26.00 -0.40
C GLY A 39 -6.87 26.96 0.40
N ASP A 40 -7.50 27.66 1.33
CA ASP A 40 -6.89 28.68 2.18
C ASP A 40 -6.30 28.10 3.48
N LYS A 41 -6.70 26.90 3.87
CA LYS A 41 -6.17 26.18 5.03
C LYS A 41 -5.11 25.16 4.61
N ILE A 42 -4.21 24.83 5.54
CA ILE A 42 -3.18 23.79 5.37
C ILE A 42 -3.38 22.74 6.46
N TRP A 43 -3.51 21.49 6.06
CA TRP A 43 -3.55 20.35 6.95
C TRP A 43 -2.14 19.88 7.27
N ASN A 44 -1.88 19.59 8.56
CA ASN A 44 -0.65 18.98 9.02
C ASN A 44 -0.95 17.75 9.86
N PRO A 45 -0.67 16.52 9.37
CA PRO A 45 -0.97 15.32 10.13
C PRO A 45 -0.08 15.15 11.37
N TYR A 46 1.04 15.88 11.45
CA TYR A 46 1.95 15.85 12.60
C TYR A 46 1.67 16.94 13.63
N GLN A 47 0.59 17.70 13.46
CA GLN A 47 0.24 18.74 14.41
C GLN A 47 0.00 18.11 15.79
N ASN A 48 0.82 18.49 16.77
CA ASN A 48 0.78 18.01 18.16
C ASN A 48 1.19 16.53 18.36
N ILE A 49 2.13 16.00 17.55
CA ILE A 49 2.77 14.71 17.89
C ILE A 49 3.45 14.75 19.27
N ASP A 50 3.47 13.61 19.95
CA ASP A 50 4.26 13.41 21.16
C ASP A 50 5.47 12.54 20.82
N THR A 51 6.68 13.07 21.00
CA THR A 51 7.90 12.38 20.59
C THR A 51 8.21 11.11 21.39
N ASN A 52 7.50 10.84 22.49
CA ASN A 52 7.61 9.61 23.26
C ASN A 52 6.71 8.48 22.75
N ASN A 53 5.81 8.79 21.81
CA ASN A 53 4.77 7.88 21.32
C ASN A 53 5.07 7.28 19.95
N TRP A 54 6.34 7.29 19.52
CA TRP A 54 6.74 6.62 18.30
C TRP A 54 6.74 5.11 18.48
N ARG A 55 5.95 4.42 17.65
CA ARG A 55 5.85 2.97 17.54
C ARG A 55 6.42 2.52 16.20
N LYS A 56 7.32 1.54 16.21
CA LYS A 56 7.91 0.98 15.01
C LYS A 56 7.06 -0.19 14.53
N GLY A 57 6.52 -0.08 13.31
CA GLY A 57 5.62 -1.06 12.71
C GLY A 57 6.12 -1.63 11.39
N ASN A 58 5.74 -2.88 11.13
CA ASN A 58 5.77 -3.51 9.82
C ASN A 58 4.41 -4.17 9.58
N PHE A 59 3.80 -3.94 8.43
CA PHE A 59 2.47 -4.44 8.06
C PHE A 59 2.52 -5.42 6.88
N GLN A 60 3.72 -5.73 6.39
CA GLN A 60 3.91 -6.62 5.26
C GLN A 60 5.07 -7.57 5.51
N ILE A 61 4.71 -8.79 5.91
CA ILE A 61 5.57 -9.96 6.06
C ILE A 61 4.72 -11.19 5.81
N GLN A 62 5.22 -12.12 4.99
CA GLN A 62 4.56 -13.38 4.68
C GLN A 62 5.11 -14.47 5.59
N ALA A 63 4.25 -15.12 6.35
CA ALA A 63 4.58 -16.27 7.19
C ALA A 63 4.30 -17.59 6.45
N LEU A 64 4.59 -18.70 7.13
CA LEU A 64 4.25 -20.03 6.63
C LEU A 64 2.72 -20.18 6.50
N ALA A 65 2.24 -20.04 5.26
CA ALA A 65 0.85 -20.24 4.88
C ALA A 65 0.72 -21.31 3.78
N TRP A 66 -0.51 -21.80 3.58
CA TRP A 66 -0.85 -22.71 2.47
C TRP A 66 0.05 -23.95 2.33
N GLY A 67 0.53 -24.52 3.45
CA GLY A 67 1.46 -25.65 3.43
C GLY A 67 2.81 -25.35 2.76
N GLY A 68 3.20 -24.07 2.67
CA GLY A 68 4.43 -23.62 2.02
C GLY A 68 4.33 -23.40 0.51
N MET A 69 3.11 -23.36 -0.05
CA MET A 69 2.90 -23.10 -1.48
C MET A 69 3.07 -21.63 -1.89
N THR A 70 3.03 -20.72 -0.93
CA THR A 70 3.25 -19.28 -1.16
C THR A 70 4.62 -18.86 -0.66
N ASP A 71 5.06 -17.69 -1.09
CA ASP A 71 6.25 -17.05 -0.52
C ASP A 71 6.05 -16.86 1.01
N GLY A 72 7.14 -16.96 1.78
CA GLY A 72 7.08 -17.05 3.25
C GLY A 72 7.14 -18.49 3.81
N SER A 73 7.32 -19.51 2.97
CA SER A 73 7.43 -20.92 3.38
C SER A 73 8.54 -21.21 4.42
N ASN A 74 9.56 -20.35 4.50
CA ASN A 74 10.64 -20.44 5.49
C ASN A 74 10.42 -19.55 6.72
N ASN A 75 9.22 -19.00 6.91
CA ASN A 75 8.91 -18.04 7.97
C ASN A 75 7.89 -18.63 8.97
N PRO A 76 8.28 -19.55 9.87
CA PRO A 76 7.42 -19.94 10.99
C PRO A 76 6.94 -18.71 11.76
N THR A 77 5.64 -18.66 12.07
CA THR A 77 5.02 -17.45 12.62
C THR A 77 5.64 -17.01 13.94
N ASP A 78 5.95 -17.94 14.84
CA ASP A 78 6.65 -17.67 16.10
C ASP A 78 8.04 -17.03 15.90
N SER A 79 8.77 -17.52 14.89
CA SER A 79 10.10 -17.01 14.53
C SER A 79 10.04 -15.62 13.92
N VAL A 80 8.99 -15.31 13.14
CA VAL A 80 8.72 -13.95 12.66
C VAL A 80 8.60 -13.00 13.86
N PHE A 81 7.71 -13.31 14.81
CA PHE A 81 7.53 -12.48 16.01
C PHE A 81 8.83 -12.33 16.81
N ALA A 82 9.56 -13.44 17.04
CA ALA A 82 10.81 -13.40 17.79
C ALA A 82 11.87 -12.48 17.15
N ILE A 83 12.00 -12.51 15.82
CA ILE A 83 12.95 -11.67 15.09
C ILE A 83 12.53 -10.20 15.12
N TYR A 84 11.27 -9.89 14.80
CA TYR A 84 10.81 -8.50 14.79
C TYR A 84 10.83 -7.87 16.19
N ASN A 85 10.46 -8.62 17.23
CA ASN A 85 10.59 -8.18 18.63
C ASN A 85 12.05 -7.87 18.98
N ARG A 86 12.99 -8.73 18.56
CA ARG A 86 14.43 -8.50 18.74
C ARG A 86 14.91 -7.23 18.03
N LEU A 87 14.28 -6.86 16.91
CA LEU A 87 14.57 -5.65 16.14
C LEU A 87 13.82 -4.40 16.64
N GLY A 88 13.15 -4.50 17.79
CA GLY A 88 12.45 -3.39 18.44
C GLY A 88 11.20 -2.92 17.70
N TYR A 89 10.51 -3.83 16.99
CA TYR A 89 9.19 -3.52 16.44
C TYR A 89 8.13 -3.65 17.52
N ASP A 90 7.27 -2.64 17.61
CA ASP A 90 6.11 -2.62 18.49
C ASP A 90 4.90 -3.27 17.82
N ILE A 91 4.78 -3.15 16.49
CA ILE A 91 3.64 -3.65 15.70
C ILE A 91 4.15 -4.58 14.60
N ILE A 92 3.64 -5.82 14.59
CA ILE A 92 4.04 -6.87 13.64
C ILE A 92 2.78 -7.38 12.95
N GLY A 93 2.52 -6.86 11.75
CA GLY A 93 1.42 -7.26 10.89
C GLY A 93 1.85 -8.33 9.89
N ILE A 94 1.34 -9.55 10.05
CA ILE A 94 1.55 -10.64 9.10
C ILE A 94 0.45 -10.61 8.04
N SER A 95 0.84 -10.41 6.80
CA SER A 95 -0.06 -10.19 5.66
C SER A 95 0.00 -11.38 4.69
N ASP A 96 -0.33 -12.58 5.16
CA ASP A 96 -0.32 -13.78 4.32
C ASP A 96 -1.26 -13.61 3.11
N TYR A 97 -0.87 -14.14 1.95
CA TYR A 97 -1.71 -14.07 0.74
C TYR A 97 -3.07 -14.70 0.98
N GLN A 98 -4.15 -13.93 0.81
CA GLN A 98 -5.54 -14.36 0.96
C GLN A 98 -5.82 -15.12 2.27
N LYS A 99 -5.11 -14.78 3.35
CA LYS A 99 -5.28 -15.45 4.64
C LYS A 99 -4.99 -14.49 5.78
N ILE A 100 -5.92 -14.41 6.73
CA ILE A 100 -5.67 -13.70 7.99
C ILE A 100 -4.92 -14.62 8.93
N ASN A 101 -3.76 -14.18 9.41
CA ASN A 101 -3.01 -14.89 10.42
C ASN A 101 -3.63 -14.64 11.81
N THR A 102 -3.97 -15.72 12.52
CA THR A 102 -4.63 -15.64 13.84
C THR A 102 -3.70 -15.98 15.00
N TYR A 103 -2.39 -16.15 14.76
CA TYR A 103 -1.43 -16.58 15.79
C TYR A 103 -1.44 -15.69 17.03
N TYR A 104 -1.59 -14.38 16.81
CA TYR A 104 -1.52 -13.38 17.87
C TYR A 104 -2.91 -12.87 18.31
N LYS A 105 -3.99 -13.51 17.84
CA LYS A 105 -5.38 -13.14 18.15
C LYS A 105 -5.63 -13.22 19.66
N GLY A 106 -6.22 -12.17 20.22
CA GLY A 106 -6.51 -12.03 21.65
C GLY A 106 -5.57 -11.08 22.40
N ASN A 107 -4.46 -10.66 21.80
CA ASN A 107 -3.62 -9.60 22.36
C ASN A 107 -4.16 -8.20 21.96
N PRO A 108 -4.01 -7.15 22.80
CA PRO A 108 -4.53 -5.80 22.51
C PRO A 108 -3.94 -5.12 21.26
N ASP A 109 -2.72 -5.49 20.90
CA ASP A 109 -1.93 -5.03 19.75
C ASP A 109 -2.13 -5.90 18.50
N TYR A 110 -2.99 -6.93 18.56
CA TYR A 110 -3.32 -7.74 17.39
C TYR A 110 -4.14 -6.96 16.37
N ILE A 111 -3.63 -6.87 15.15
CA ILE A 111 -4.31 -6.27 14.00
C ILE A 111 -4.52 -7.36 12.93
N PRO A 112 -5.77 -7.75 12.62
CA PRO A 112 -6.02 -8.74 11.58
C PRO A 112 -5.73 -8.14 10.20
N ILE A 113 -4.80 -8.75 9.47
CA ILE A 113 -4.25 -8.25 8.20
C ILE A 113 -4.16 -9.40 7.19
N TYR A 114 -4.32 -9.11 5.91
CA TYR A 114 -3.89 -10.00 4.83
C TYR A 114 -3.54 -9.22 3.55
N GLU A 115 -2.75 -9.85 2.67
CA GLU A 115 -2.45 -9.34 1.33
C GLU A 115 -3.43 -9.93 0.31
N HIS A 116 -4.24 -9.07 -0.30
CA HIS A 116 -5.16 -9.43 -1.37
C HIS A 116 -4.47 -9.34 -2.73
N GLY A 117 -4.76 -10.31 -3.58
CA GLY A 117 -4.30 -10.37 -4.96
C GLY A 117 -3.46 -11.60 -5.25
N PHE A 118 -3.73 -12.24 -6.38
CA PHE A 118 -2.95 -13.36 -6.93
C PHE A 118 -2.72 -13.21 -8.43
N ASN A 119 -2.99 -12.02 -8.96
CA ASN A 119 -2.88 -11.72 -10.38
C ASN A 119 -1.42 -11.69 -10.88
N ALA A 120 -1.23 -12.00 -12.16
CA ALA A 120 0.08 -12.07 -12.78
C ALA A 120 0.87 -10.75 -12.78
N ARG A 121 0.19 -9.60 -12.62
CA ARG A 121 0.82 -8.26 -12.53
C ARG A 121 1.08 -7.80 -11.10
N LYS A 122 0.85 -8.65 -10.11
CA LYS A 122 1.06 -8.33 -8.70
C LYS A 122 0.35 -7.04 -8.25
N THR A 123 -0.81 -6.73 -8.83
CA THR A 123 -1.67 -5.64 -8.36
C THR A 123 -2.30 -6.04 -7.03
N HIS A 124 -1.64 -5.76 -5.92
CA HIS A 124 -2.06 -6.20 -4.60
C HIS A 124 -2.56 -5.05 -3.73
N GLN A 125 -3.22 -5.42 -2.64
CA GLN A 125 -3.65 -4.52 -1.58
C GLN A 125 -3.37 -5.19 -0.25
N VAL A 126 -2.97 -4.42 0.76
CA VAL A 126 -2.91 -4.92 2.12
C VAL A 126 -4.12 -4.36 2.87
N SER A 127 -4.96 -5.26 3.36
CA SER A 127 -6.14 -4.90 4.14
C SER A 127 -5.81 -5.01 5.62
N ILE A 128 -5.81 -3.88 6.33
CA ILE A 128 -5.38 -3.75 7.71
C ILE A 128 -6.59 -3.47 8.60
N GLY A 129 -6.75 -4.28 9.66
CA GLY A 129 -7.88 -4.17 10.56
C GLY A 129 -9.15 -4.80 9.96
N MET A 130 -9.03 -6.03 9.47
CA MET A 130 -10.16 -6.78 8.92
C MET A 130 -11.29 -6.99 9.93
N LYS A 131 -12.52 -6.75 9.47
CA LYS A 131 -13.76 -7.03 10.19
C LYS A 131 -14.22 -8.46 9.93
N ASP A 132 -14.72 -9.12 10.97
CA ASP A 132 -15.35 -10.45 10.90
C ASP A 132 -14.50 -11.55 10.25
N ASP A 133 -13.16 -11.45 10.34
CA ASP A 133 -12.20 -12.35 9.69
C ASP A 133 -12.47 -12.54 8.16
N PHE A 134 -13.03 -11.53 7.49
CA PHE A 134 -13.38 -11.60 6.07
C PHE A 134 -12.15 -11.75 5.16
N VAL A 135 -12.25 -12.57 4.12
CA VAL A 135 -11.23 -12.69 3.05
C VAL A 135 -11.93 -12.67 1.70
N LEU A 136 -11.58 -11.68 0.86
CA LEU A 136 -12.09 -11.61 -0.51
C LEU A 136 -11.35 -12.57 -1.43
N TRP A 137 -12.01 -13.61 -1.93
CA TRP A 137 -11.39 -14.58 -2.84
C TRP A 137 -11.41 -14.16 -4.32
N LEU A 138 -12.22 -13.18 -4.67
CA LEU A 138 -12.33 -12.69 -6.05
C LEU A 138 -11.11 -11.84 -6.42
N ASP A 139 -10.39 -12.23 -7.47
CA ASP A 139 -9.37 -11.39 -8.14
C ASP A 139 -9.34 -11.69 -9.65
N PHE A 140 -8.56 -10.91 -10.40
CA PHE A 140 -8.41 -11.00 -11.85
C PHE A 140 -7.09 -11.69 -12.21
N PRO A 141 -7.09 -12.94 -12.67
CA PRO A 141 -5.87 -13.74 -12.80
C PRO A 141 -4.79 -13.16 -13.75
N PHE A 142 -5.17 -12.34 -14.75
CA PHE A 142 -4.28 -11.92 -15.83
C PHE A 142 -3.96 -10.43 -15.86
N TYR A 143 -4.98 -9.58 -15.98
CA TYR A 143 -4.82 -8.13 -16.08
C TYR A 143 -6.04 -7.44 -15.46
N GLN A 144 -5.86 -6.18 -15.09
CA GLN A 144 -6.93 -5.32 -14.55
C GLN A 144 -6.90 -3.96 -15.24
N THR A 145 -8.06 -3.47 -15.68
CA THR A 145 -8.28 -2.06 -16.04
C THR A 145 -8.41 -1.19 -14.78
N THR A 146 -8.36 0.14 -14.91
CA THR A 146 -8.61 1.05 -13.77
C THR A 146 -9.94 0.75 -13.07
N SER A 147 -11.01 0.49 -13.83
CA SER A 147 -12.32 0.12 -13.26
C SER A 147 -12.29 -1.22 -12.52
N GLN A 148 -11.49 -2.19 -12.96
CA GLN A 148 -11.35 -3.48 -12.28
C GLN A 148 -10.53 -3.36 -11.00
N LYS A 149 -9.48 -2.52 -11.00
CA LYS A 149 -8.75 -2.15 -9.78
C LYS A 149 -9.68 -1.46 -8.77
N GLN A 150 -10.46 -0.48 -9.23
CA GLN A 150 -11.46 0.20 -8.39
C GLN A 150 -12.54 -0.76 -7.86
N PHE A 151 -12.93 -1.75 -8.66
CA PHE A 151 -13.89 -2.77 -8.23
C PHE A 151 -13.37 -3.58 -7.04
N ILE A 152 -12.12 -4.06 -7.09
CA ILE A 152 -11.48 -4.77 -5.96
C ILE A 152 -11.40 -3.85 -4.73
N ILE A 153 -10.95 -2.60 -4.90
CA ILE A 153 -10.91 -1.62 -3.81
C ILE A 153 -12.28 -1.47 -3.13
N ASN A 154 -13.34 -1.31 -3.93
CA ASN A 154 -14.70 -1.14 -3.42
C ASN A 154 -15.30 -2.40 -2.78
N LEU A 155 -14.83 -3.59 -3.17
CA LEU A 155 -15.22 -4.85 -2.50
C LEU A 155 -14.50 -5.03 -1.16
N LEU A 156 -13.24 -4.60 -1.05
CA LEU A 156 -12.45 -4.69 0.18
C LEU A 156 -12.88 -3.64 1.22
N ARG A 157 -13.17 -2.41 0.77
CA ARG A 157 -13.40 -1.25 1.66
C ARG A 157 -14.36 -1.50 2.83
N PRO A 158 -15.56 -2.10 2.65
CA PRO A 158 -16.51 -2.25 3.76
C PRO A 158 -15.99 -3.12 4.91
N HIS A 159 -15.08 -4.04 4.58
CA HIS A 159 -14.57 -5.08 5.48
C HIS A 159 -13.21 -4.76 6.09
N THR A 160 -12.59 -3.65 5.70
CA THR A 160 -11.28 -3.23 6.22
C THR A 160 -11.36 -1.88 6.91
N GLU A 161 -10.51 -1.64 7.90
CA GLU A 161 -10.39 -0.32 8.50
C GLU A 161 -9.45 0.57 7.72
N ILE A 162 -8.33 0.01 7.28
CA ILE A 162 -7.32 0.67 6.46
C ILE A 162 -7.08 -0.21 5.23
N LEU A 163 -7.15 0.38 4.05
CA LEU A 163 -6.82 -0.28 2.80
C LEU A 163 -5.59 0.40 2.20
N ALA A 164 -4.52 -0.36 2.03
CA ALA A 164 -3.30 0.11 1.41
C ALA A 164 -3.16 -0.48 0.01
N LEU A 165 -2.82 0.35 -0.98
CA LEU A 165 -2.31 -0.14 -2.26
C LEU A 165 -0.80 -0.33 -2.10
N VAL A 166 -0.32 -1.55 -2.32
CA VAL A 166 1.07 -1.92 -2.00
C VAL A 166 1.92 -2.16 -3.25
N HIS A 167 3.23 -1.96 -3.07
CA HIS A 167 4.29 -2.10 -4.08
C HIS A 167 3.87 -1.78 -5.53
N PRO A 168 3.34 -0.57 -5.83
CA PRO A 168 2.76 -0.27 -7.13
C PRO A 168 3.74 -0.36 -8.30
N ASP A 169 5.04 -0.10 -8.07
CA ASP A 169 6.13 -0.26 -9.05
C ASP A 169 6.55 -1.73 -9.29
N PHE A 170 5.90 -2.70 -8.63
CA PHE A 170 6.25 -4.11 -8.76
C PHE A 170 5.75 -4.73 -10.08
N SER A 171 6.53 -5.67 -10.61
CA SER A 171 6.26 -6.58 -11.74
C SER A 171 5.21 -6.11 -12.77
N LEU A 172 5.65 -5.46 -13.87
CA LEU A 172 4.79 -4.99 -14.98
C LEU A 172 3.78 -3.88 -14.57
N GLU A 173 4.15 -3.04 -13.61
CA GLU A 173 3.35 -1.92 -13.08
C GLU A 173 2.01 -2.39 -12.48
N GLY A 174 2.08 -2.98 -11.28
CA GLY A 174 0.91 -3.34 -10.47
C GLY A 174 -0.11 -2.20 -10.41
N TYR A 175 0.34 -0.97 -10.18
CA TYR A 175 -0.42 0.25 -10.44
C TYR A 175 0.45 1.27 -11.17
N SER A 176 0.04 1.68 -12.37
CA SER A 176 0.71 2.79 -13.05
C SER A 176 0.39 4.13 -12.38
N HIS A 177 1.24 5.14 -12.61
CA HIS A 177 0.95 6.52 -12.19
C HIS A 177 -0.44 6.96 -12.63
N GLU A 178 -0.82 6.65 -13.87
CA GLU A 178 -2.13 7.01 -14.41
C GLU A 178 -3.28 6.34 -13.66
N ASN A 179 -3.15 5.06 -13.25
CA ASN A 179 -4.19 4.46 -12.41
C ASN A 179 -4.35 5.21 -11.09
N LEU A 180 -3.23 5.52 -10.45
CA LEU A 180 -3.20 6.13 -9.13
C LEU A 180 -3.75 7.57 -9.08
N LYS A 181 -3.81 8.27 -10.21
CA LYS A 181 -4.50 9.57 -10.29
C LYS A 181 -6.02 9.46 -10.10
N TYR A 182 -6.63 8.34 -10.46
CA TYR A 182 -8.10 8.19 -10.48
C TYR A 182 -8.65 7.22 -9.45
N LEU A 183 -7.86 6.25 -8.97
CA LEU A 183 -8.34 5.33 -7.95
C LEU A 183 -8.70 6.09 -6.68
N THR A 184 -9.81 5.72 -6.06
CA THR A 184 -10.38 6.37 -4.87
C THR A 184 -10.75 5.32 -3.83
N ASN A 185 -11.14 5.72 -2.61
CA ASN A 185 -11.67 4.82 -1.58
C ASN A 185 -10.64 3.84 -0.99
N TYR A 186 -9.37 4.25 -0.92
CA TYR A 186 -8.30 3.61 -0.16
C TYR A 186 -7.63 4.62 0.77
N ASP A 187 -6.82 4.19 1.73
CA ASP A 187 -6.27 5.07 2.77
C ASP A 187 -4.78 5.34 2.58
N LEU A 188 -4.00 4.30 2.26
CA LEU A 188 -2.53 4.35 2.24
C LEU A 188 -1.95 3.90 0.90
N LEU A 189 -0.75 4.37 0.60
CA LEU A 189 0.08 3.87 -0.51
C LEU A 189 1.43 3.43 0.03
N GLU A 190 1.87 2.22 -0.32
CA GLU A 190 3.23 1.79 -0.04
C GLU A 190 4.23 2.50 -0.95
N ALA A 191 4.77 3.62 -0.47
CA ALA A 191 5.81 4.35 -1.20
C ALA A 191 7.18 3.71 -1.02
N LEU A 192 7.39 2.97 0.09
CA LEU A 192 8.66 2.33 0.41
C LEU A 192 8.44 0.83 0.65
N ASN A 193 8.89 0.04 -0.32
CA ASN A 193 9.03 -1.39 -0.20
C ASN A 193 10.51 -1.72 -0.37
N HIS A 194 11.05 -2.64 0.44
CA HIS A 194 12.44 -3.11 0.33
C HIS A 194 12.89 -3.37 -1.12
N GLN A 195 12.03 -4.00 -1.93
CA GLN A 195 12.37 -4.41 -3.28
C GLN A 195 12.32 -3.24 -4.27
N ARG A 196 11.37 -2.30 -4.08
CA ARG A 196 11.15 -1.14 -4.97
C ARG A 196 10.60 0.07 -4.22
N PHE A 197 11.18 1.24 -4.46
CA PHE A 197 10.64 2.50 -3.95
C PHE A 197 9.72 3.15 -4.97
N SER A 198 8.47 3.35 -4.56
CA SER A 198 7.38 3.89 -5.35
C SER A 198 7.13 5.38 -5.06
N ILE A 199 8.19 6.15 -4.81
CA ILE A 199 8.08 7.56 -4.42
C ILE A 199 7.39 8.40 -5.50
N SER A 200 7.72 8.18 -6.78
CA SER A 200 7.07 8.88 -7.90
C SER A 200 5.59 8.52 -8.08
N HIS A 201 5.22 7.27 -7.75
CA HIS A 201 3.82 6.85 -7.72
C HIS A 201 3.05 7.58 -6.62
N TRP A 202 3.67 7.73 -5.45
CA TRP A 202 3.10 8.52 -4.36
C TRP A 202 2.98 10.00 -4.72
N ASP A 203 4.00 10.57 -5.38
CA ASP A 203 3.91 11.93 -5.91
C ASP A 203 2.74 12.10 -6.89
N ALA A 204 2.47 11.13 -7.76
CA ALA A 204 1.31 11.17 -8.65
C ALA A 204 -0.04 11.16 -7.90
N VAL A 205 -0.14 10.39 -6.81
CA VAL A 205 -1.32 10.38 -5.92
C VAL A 205 -1.50 11.76 -5.28
N LEU A 206 -0.47 12.29 -4.63
CA LEU A 206 -0.53 13.59 -3.94
C LEU A 206 -0.78 14.74 -4.92
N SER A 207 -0.13 14.70 -6.08
CA SER A 207 -0.29 15.71 -7.14
C SER A 207 -1.69 15.72 -7.74
N SER A 208 -2.44 14.62 -7.58
CA SER A 208 -3.83 14.48 -7.99
C SER A 208 -4.85 14.88 -6.91
N GLY A 209 -4.37 15.41 -5.77
CA GLY A 209 -5.20 15.84 -4.65
C GLY A 209 -5.68 14.72 -3.72
N HIS A 210 -5.11 13.53 -3.84
CA HIS A 210 -5.49 12.41 -2.98
C HIS A 210 -4.69 12.43 -1.69
N ALA A 211 -5.35 12.71 -0.56
CA ALA A 211 -4.75 12.69 0.78
C ALA A 211 -4.47 11.26 1.28
N LYS A 212 -3.52 10.56 0.63
CA LYS A 212 -3.14 9.17 0.95
C LYS A 212 -1.79 9.14 1.63
N TYR A 213 -1.76 8.55 2.80
CA TYR A 213 -0.56 8.55 3.63
C TYR A 213 0.38 7.40 3.27
N ILE A 214 1.64 7.58 3.62
CA ILE A 214 2.70 6.61 3.37
C ILE A 214 2.50 5.35 4.20
N LEU A 215 2.69 4.22 3.54
CA LEU A 215 3.04 2.95 4.14
C LEU A 215 4.48 2.57 3.73
N ALA A 216 5.22 1.96 4.65
CA ALA A 216 6.61 1.57 4.45
C ALA A 216 6.88 0.23 5.12
N ASN A 217 7.17 -0.81 4.34
CA ASN A 217 7.37 -2.18 4.86
C ASN A 217 8.51 -2.92 4.17
N ASP A 218 8.95 -3.99 4.84
CA ASP A 218 9.97 -4.90 4.35
C ASP A 218 9.50 -5.82 3.23
N ASP A 219 8.23 -6.28 3.26
CA ASP A 219 7.72 -7.30 2.34
C ASP A 219 8.62 -8.55 2.28
N ALA A 220 9.04 -9.01 3.47
CA ALA A 220 10.06 -10.03 3.60
C ALA A 220 9.49 -11.44 3.41
N HIS A 221 10.16 -12.21 2.56
CA HIS A 221 9.73 -13.57 2.21
C HIS A 221 10.65 -14.65 2.80
N ASN A 222 11.73 -14.26 3.48
CA ASN A 222 12.68 -15.18 4.11
C ASN A 222 13.37 -14.52 5.32
N ILE A 223 12.94 -14.89 6.53
CA ILE A 223 13.50 -14.40 7.79
C ILE A 223 14.90 -14.95 8.10
N LEU A 224 15.42 -15.92 7.35
CA LEU A 224 16.81 -16.36 7.49
C LEU A 224 17.79 -15.39 6.83
N ASN A 225 17.29 -14.49 5.98
CA ASN A 225 18.09 -13.46 5.33
C ASN A 225 17.92 -12.11 6.04
N PRO A 226 18.92 -11.65 6.85
CA PRO A 226 18.83 -10.39 7.57
C PRO A 226 18.78 -9.16 6.66
N PHE A 227 19.07 -9.28 5.36
CA PHE A 227 18.96 -8.20 4.39
C PHE A 227 17.53 -7.98 3.86
N LEU A 228 16.58 -8.83 4.24
CA LEU A 228 15.16 -8.68 3.86
C LEU A 228 14.30 -8.16 5.01
N VAL A 229 14.78 -8.24 6.25
CA VAL A 229 13.96 -7.95 7.45
C VAL A 229 14.54 -6.76 8.21
N GLY A 230 13.71 -5.81 8.61
CA GLY A 230 14.13 -4.61 9.32
C GLY A 230 14.92 -3.64 8.45
N VAL A 231 14.59 -3.57 7.16
CA VAL A 231 15.22 -2.70 6.15
C VAL A 231 14.34 -1.54 5.72
N VAL A 232 13.04 -1.61 5.99
CA VAL A 232 12.06 -0.54 5.83
C VAL A 232 11.02 -0.66 6.95
N SER A 233 10.56 0.47 7.48
CA SER A 233 9.56 0.46 8.56
C SER A 233 8.65 1.67 8.51
N THR A 234 7.44 1.49 9.04
CA THR A 234 6.49 2.57 9.29
C THR A 234 6.58 2.95 10.76
N TYR A 235 6.93 4.20 11.05
CA TYR A 235 6.82 4.75 12.41
C TYR A 235 5.47 5.42 12.58
N ILE A 236 4.84 5.22 13.74
CA ILE A 236 3.45 5.62 14.03
C ILE A 236 3.44 6.38 15.35
N ASN A 237 2.89 7.59 15.38
CA ASN A 237 2.76 8.36 16.62
C ASN A 237 1.43 8.01 17.30
N ALA A 238 1.46 7.04 18.22
CA ALA A 238 0.28 6.54 18.91
C ALA A 238 0.53 6.39 20.43
N PRO A 239 -0.43 6.82 21.27
CA PRO A 239 -0.24 6.82 22.72
C PRO A 239 0.04 5.42 23.28
N THR A 240 -0.58 4.39 22.73
CA THR A 240 -0.34 2.98 23.09
C THR A 240 -0.08 2.12 21.86
N THR A 241 0.23 0.84 22.07
CA THR A 241 0.31 -0.18 21.02
C THR A 241 -1.02 -0.86 20.75
N ASN A 242 -2.10 -0.49 21.45
CA ASN A 242 -3.42 -1.04 21.21
C ASN A 242 -3.86 -0.79 19.77
N ARG A 243 -4.49 -1.79 19.17
CA ARG A 243 -4.98 -1.75 17.79
C ARG A 243 -5.71 -0.46 17.45
N GLU A 244 -6.64 -0.02 18.30
CA GLU A 244 -7.48 1.15 18.05
C GLU A 244 -6.65 2.43 17.91
N ASP A 245 -5.66 2.62 18.78
CA ASP A 245 -4.77 3.79 18.77
C ASP A 245 -3.86 3.78 17.54
N ILE A 246 -3.35 2.59 17.16
CA ILE A 246 -2.52 2.41 15.96
C ILE A 246 -3.32 2.72 14.69
N ILE A 247 -4.52 2.15 14.55
CA ILE A 247 -5.40 2.37 13.41
C ILE A 247 -5.80 3.86 13.31
N ALA A 248 -6.14 4.50 14.44
CA ALA A 248 -6.47 5.92 14.46
C ALA A 248 -5.28 6.78 14.00
N ALA A 249 -4.09 6.56 14.56
CA ALA A 249 -2.89 7.31 14.19
C ALA A 249 -2.52 7.15 12.71
N MET A 250 -2.64 5.94 12.16
CA MET A 250 -2.38 5.68 10.74
C MET A 250 -3.40 6.38 9.83
N LYS A 251 -4.69 6.40 10.20
CA LYS A 251 -5.75 7.11 9.46
C LYS A 251 -5.58 8.63 9.48
N GLU A 252 -5.05 9.17 10.57
CA GLU A 252 -4.76 10.60 10.70
C GLU A 252 -3.44 11.01 10.02
N GLY A 253 -2.67 10.05 9.50
CA GLY A 253 -1.39 10.31 8.85
C GLY A 253 -0.26 10.64 9.81
N LYS A 254 -0.39 10.31 11.09
CA LYS A 254 0.64 10.45 12.12
C LYS A 254 1.75 9.40 11.96
N THR A 255 2.19 9.17 10.73
CA THR A 255 3.14 8.13 10.35
C THR A 255 4.26 8.68 9.50
N TYR A 256 5.42 8.03 9.49
CA TYR A 256 6.45 8.28 8.48
C TYR A 256 7.12 6.97 8.08
N GLY A 257 7.64 6.92 6.86
CA GLY A 257 8.46 5.81 6.38
C GLY A 257 9.92 6.02 6.77
N PHE A 258 10.61 4.96 7.15
CA PHE A 258 12.02 5.00 7.50
C PHE A 258 12.79 3.83 6.89
N VAL A 259 13.91 4.15 6.24
CA VAL A 259 14.85 3.20 5.67
C VAL A 259 16.16 3.31 6.45
N PRO A 260 16.51 2.35 7.34
CA PRO A 260 17.79 2.33 8.03
C PRO A 260 18.95 1.97 7.10
N TYR A 261 20.15 2.44 7.44
CA TYR A 261 21.38 1.90 6.86
C TYR A 261 21.54 0.41 7.22
N THR A 262 21.73 -0.42 6.20
CA THR A 262 22.02 -1.86 6.32
C THR A 262 23.40 -2.14 5.72
N PRO A 263 24.46 -2.29 6.55
CA PRO A 263 25.80 -2.61 6.09
C PRO A 263 25.89 -3.98 5.43
N ASP A 264 26.91 -4.21 4.60
CA ASP A 264 27.25 -5.56 4.14
C ASP A 264 27.62 -6.47 5.31
N ASN A 265 27.29 -7.76 5.21
CA ASN A 265 27.50 -8.77 6.26
C ASN A 265 26.82 -8.43 7.61
N ASP A 266 25.71 -7.70 7.56
CA ASP A 266 24.89 -7.43 8.73
C ASP A 266 24.17 -8.71 9.22
N ASP A 267 24.00 -8.79 10.53
CA ASP A 267 23.29 -9.88 11.20
C ASP A 267 22.25 -9.30 12.16
N TYR A 268 21.33 -10.15 12.63
CA TYR A 268 20.26 -9.69 13.52
C TYR A 268 20.76 -9.10 14.84
N THR A 269 21.94 -9.49 15.32
CA THR A 269 22.51 -8.91 16.54
C THR A 269 22.93 -7.47 16.30
N LYS A 270 23.74 -7.23 15.27
CA LYS A 270 24.18 -5.88 14.89
C LYS A 270 23.01 -5.00 14.50
N LYS A 271 22.03 -5.53 13.77
CA LYS A 271 20.82 -4.81 13.38
C LYS A 271 19.97 -4.44 14.59
N ALA A 272 19.78 -5.35 15.55
CA ALA A 272 19.07 -5.07 16.79
C ALA A 272 19.73 -3.97 17.63
N GLU A 273 21.07 -3.98 17.74
CA GLU A 273 21.79 -2.92 18.45
C GLU A 273 21.65 -1.56 17.74
N ARG A 274 21.76 -1.52 16.40
CA ARG A 274 21.52 -0.27 15.66
C ARG A 274 20.08 0.23 15.78
N ALA A 275 19.10 -0.67 15.82
CA ALA A 275 17.69 -0.32 15.91
C ALA A 275 17.36 0.55 17.14
N LYS A 276 18.13 0.43 18.23
CA LYS A 276 17.99 1.23 19.46
C LYS A 276 18.39 2.70 19.31
N HIS A 277 19.09 3.03 18.23
CA HIS A 277 19.70 4.35 18.02
C HIS A 277 19.24 5.02 16.71
N LEU A 278 18.15 4.52 16.11
CA LEU A 278 17.61 5.12 14.90
C LEU A 278 17.09 6.53 15.17
N PRO A 279 17.31 7.49 14.25
CA PRO A 279 16.83 8.84 14.42
C PRO A 279 15.31 8.91 14.34
N LEU A 280 14.72 9.76 15.19
CA LEU A 280 13.27 9.96 15.27
C LEU A 280 12.90 11.38 14.86
N LEU A 281 11.66 11.53 14.36
CA LEU A 281 11.06 12.84 14.15
C LEU A 281 10.79 13.51 15.51
N LYS A 282 11.27 14.74 15.68
CA LYS A 282 11.05 15.53 16.90
C LYS A 282 10.03 16.63 16.73
N GLU A 283 9.87 17.13 15.52
CA GLU A 283 8.95 18.20 15.23
C GLU A 283 8.60 18.18 13.74
N ALA A 284 7.32 18.34 13.45
CA ALA A 284 6.81 18.72 12.14
C ALA A 284 5.61 19.63 12.41
N SER A 285 5.90 20.90 12.70
CA SER A 285 4.93 21.88 13.21
C SER A 285 4.61 22.91 12.14
N LEU A 286 3.35 23.35 12.10
CA LEU A 286 2.91 24.41 11.19
C LEU A 286 2.43 25.62 12.01
N GLN A 287 3.03 26.78 11.77
CA GLN A 287 2.63 28.05 12.38
C GLN A 287 2.27 29.05 11.28
N GLY A 288 0.97 29.25 11.05
CA GLY A 288 0.50 29.96 9.85
C GLY A 288 0.90 29.19 8.60
N ASN A 289 1.77 29.78 7.78
CA ASN A 289 2.33 29.14 6.58
C ASN A 289 3.76 28.63 6.77
N HIS A 290 4.34 28.80 7.97
CA HIS A 290 5.71 28.38 8.26
C HIS A 290 5.71 26.94 8.76
N PHE A 291 6.21 26.01 7.94
CA PHE A 291 6.34 24.60 8.28
C PHE A 291 7.76 24.30 8.73
N THR A 292 7.94 23.82 9.96
CA THR A 292 9.24 23.48 10.55
C THR A 292 9.34 21.99 10.79
N VAL A 293 10.46 21.40 10.36
CA VAL A 293 10.81 20.00 10.60
C VAL A 293 12.10 19.93 11.40
N ARG A 294 12.09 19.14 12.47
CA ARG A 294 13.26 18.84 13.30
C ARG A 294 13.35 17.34 13.58
N VAL A 295 14.55 16.79 13.47
CA VAL A 295 14.84 15.37 13.67
C VAL A 295 16.00 15.17 14.64
N ASP A 296 16.15 13.94 15.14
CA ASP A 296 17.40 13.51 15.78
C ASP A 296 18.53 13.29 14.78
N GLY A 297 19.75 13.19 15.29
CA GLY A 297 20.94 12.84 14.51
C GLY A 297 21.45 14.00 13.67
N ASN A 298 22.24 13.66 12.66
CA ASN A 298 22.93 14.60 11.80
C ASN A 298 22.62 14.28 10.33
N PRO A 299 21.47 14.71 9.81
CA PRO A 299 21.12 14.46 8.42
C PRO A 299 22.04 15.25 7.48
N VAL A 300 22.33 14.65 6.32
CA VAL A 300 23.03 15.26 5.20
C VAL A 300 22.16 16.35 4.57
N SER A 301 20.85 16.09 4.42
CA SER A 301 19.90 17.10 3.94
C SER A 301 18.47 16.89 4.44
N ILE A 302 17.73 17.98 4.50
CA ILE A 302 16.27 18.03 4.66
C ILE A 302 15.71 18.69 3.39
N GLN A 303 14.91 17.95 2.64
CA GLN A 303 14.30 18.36 1.39
C GLN A 303 12.79 18.54 1.56
N PHE A 304 12.28 19.69 1.11
CA PHE A 304 10.87 19.97 0.96
C PHE A 304 10.48 19.79 -0.50
N VAL A 305 9.54 18.89 -0.76
CA VAL A 305 9.17 18.43 -2.10
C VAL A 305 7.69 18.68 -2.33
N GLY A 306 7.35 19.38 -3.40
CA GLY A 306 5.98 19.72 -3.76
C GLY A 306 5.47 18.94 -4.97
N GLN A 307 4.53 19.56 -5.68
CA GLN A 307 3.84 19.03 -6.86
C GLN A 307 4.80 18.30 -7.83
N ASP A 308 4.36 17.13 -8.30
CA ASP A 308 5.07 16.23 -9.23
C ASP A 308 6.46 15.79 -8.74
N GLY A 309 6.68 15.81 -7.43
CA GLY A 309 7.96 15.43 -6.83
C GLY A 309 9.05 16.49 -6.99
N VAL A 310 8.69 17.74 -7.31
CA VAL A 310 9.65 18.84 -7.51
C VAL A 310 10.21 19.30 -6.17
N ILE A 311 11.54 19.29 -6.03
CA ILE A 311 12.22 19.84 -4.85
C ILE A 311 12.05 21.35 -4.82
N LYS A 312 11.37 21.85 -3.79
CA LYS A 312 11.11 23.28 -3.57
C LYS A 312 12.20 23.95 -2.74
N LYS A 313 12.79 23.21 -1.80
CA LYS A 313 13.90 23.66 -0.97
C LYS A 313 14.72 22.48 -0.46
N GLU A 314 16.03 22.65 -0.39
CA GLU A 314 16.94 21.72 0.27
C GLU A 314 17.81 22.51 1.26
N VAL A 315 17.92 21.99 2.48
CA VAL A 315 18.82 22.53 3.51
C VAL A 315 19.75 21.42 3.95
N LYS A 316 21.07 21.69 3.98
CA LYS A 316 22.10 20.67 4.21
C LYS A 316 22.69 20.77 5.61
N ASN A 317 23.18 19.63 6.12
CA ASN A 317 23.97 19.52 7.34
C ASN A 317 23.34 20.20 8.57
N THR A 318 22.02 20.06 8.74
CA THR A 318 21.26 20.61 9.86
C THR A 318 20.16 19.64 10.26
N ASN A 319 19.91 19.49 11.55
CA ASN A 319 18.82 18.66 12.06
C ASN A 319 17.46 19.39 12.09
N THR A 320 17.45 20.67 11.72
CA THR A 320 16.25 21.52 11.69
C THR A 320 16.21 22.32 10.40
N ALA A 321 15.06 22.32 9.73
CA ALA A 321 14.82 23.16 8.56
C ALA A 321 13.36 23.60 8.50
N SER A 322 13.11 24.73 7.83
CA SER A 322 11.75 25.23 7.62
C SER A 322 11.48 25.58 6.16
N TYR A 323 10.20 25.56 5.81
CA TYR A 323 9.67 25.98 4.51
C TYR A 323 8.42 26.86 4.70
N ASP A 324 8.39 28.00 4.02
CA ASP A 324 7.22 28.85 3.97
C ASP A 324 6.34 28.43 2.79
N PHE A 325 5.10 28.01 3.07
CA PHE A 325 4.14 27.65 2.03
C PHE A 325 3.87 28.83 1.09
N GLN A 326 4.13 28.64 -0.20
CA GLN A 326 3.79 29.59 -1.23
C GLN A 326 2.32 29.46 -1.64
N LYS A 327 1.79 30.46 -2.34
CA LYS A 327 0.37 30.49 -2.73
C LYS A 327 0.03 29.38 -3.72
N GLU A 328 0.98 29.06 -4.60
CA GLU A 328 0.89 28.04 -5.63
C GLU A 328 1.19 26.62 -5.13
N ASP A 329 1.72 26.46 -3.92
CA ASP A 329 2.00 25.13 -3.37
C ASP A 329 0.71 24.43 -2.99
N THR A 330 0.53 23.21 -3.53
CA THR A 330 -0.62 22.35 -3.29
C THR A 330 -0.38 21.46 -2.07
N TYR A 331 0.80 20.83 -2.02
CA TYR A 331 1.33 20.08 -0.89
C TYR A 331 2.85 20.24 -0.78
N ILE A 332 3.38 19.92 0.40
CA ILE A 332 4.80 19.76 0.66
C ILE A 332 5.00 18.49 1.50
N ARG A 333 5.79 17.55 1.00
CA ARG A 333 6.31 16.40 1.77
C ARG A 333 7.79 16.60 2.08
N THR A 334 8.25 15.98 3.16
CA THR A 334 9.64 16.13 3.60
C THR A 334 10.39 14.81 3.48
N LYS A 335 11.57 14.86 2.86
CA LYS A 335 12.57 13.79 2.91
C LYS A 335 13.75 14.26 3.75
N VAL A 336 14.16 13.44 4.71
CA VAL A 336 15.37 13.66 5.51
C VAL A 336 16.38 12.58 5.15
N ASP A 337 17.51 12.96 4.60
CA ASP A 337 18.57 12.07 4.14
C ASP A 337 19.72 12.05 5.16
N TYR A 338 20.11 10.87 5.65
CA TYR A 338 21.23 10.67 6.58
C TYR A 338 22.48 10.14 5.87
N GLY A 339 22.45 10.01 4.54
CA GLY A 339 23.49 9.40 3.73
C GLY A 339 23.48 7.87 3.80
N ARG A 340 24.30 7.22 2.96
CA ARG A 340 24.42 5.74 2.91
C ARG A 340 23.07 5.02 2.74
N ALA A 341 22.17 5.61 1.95
CA ALA A 341 20.81 5.12 1.71
C ALA A 341 19.89 5.09 2.95
N GLU A 342 20.30 5.70 4.08
CA GLU A 342 19.44 5.89 5.24
C GLU A 342 18.62 7.17 5.09
N PHE A 343 17.28 7.08 5.17
CA PHE A 343 16.43 8.25 5.08
C PHE A 343 15.07 8.06 5.75
N MET A 344 14.45 9.19 6.07
CA MET A 344 13.09 9.32 6.57
C MET A 344 12.23 10.01 5.52
N LEU A 345 10.99 9.58 5.35
CA LEU A 345 10.03 10.15 4.42
C LEU A 345 8.70 10.43 5.15
N LEU A 346 8.39 11.71 5.32
CA LEU A 346 7.21 12.19 6.03
C LEU A 346 6.01 12.32 5.08
N ASN A 347 4.81 12.11 5.61
CA ASN A 347 3.54 12.50 5.02
C ASN A 347 3.49 13.99 4.66
N PRO A 348 2.71 14.35 3.63
CA PRO A 348 2.60 15.72 3.21
C PRO A 348 1.81 16.57 4.20
N VAL A 349 2.18 17.83 4.29
CA VAL A 349 1.28 18.92 4.65
C VAL A 349 0.65 19.44 3.35
N PHE A 350 -0.66 19.73 3.33
CA PHE A 350 -1.36 20.03 2.07
C PHE A 350 -2.53 20.99 2.24
N ARG A 351 -2.91 21.68 1.16
CA ARG A 351 -4.03 22.61 1.13
C ARG A 351 -5.37 21.88 1.14
N TYR A 352 -6.35 22.44 1.84
CA TYR A 352 -7.72 21.95 1.79
C TYR A 352 -8.72 23.10 1.96
N SER A 353 -9.96 22.82 1.55
CA SER A 353 -11.11 23.71 1.71
C SER A 353 -12.18 23.02 2.56
N GLY A 354 -13.04 23.83 3.19
CA GLY A 354 -14.11 23.31 4.06
C GLY A 354 -13.60 22.81 5.41
N ASP A 355 -14.25 21.76 5.94
CA ASP A 355 -14.04 21.29 7.32
C ASP A 355 -13.35 19.91 7.38
N ASN A 356 -13.34 19.14 6.29
CA ASN A 356 -12.71 17.83 6.25
C ASN A 356 -11.51 17.82 5.28
N PRO A 357 -10.26 17.81 5.79
CA PRO A 357 -9.07 17.78 4.95
C PRO A 357 -8.90 16.45 4.20
N LEU A 358 -9.58 15.37 4.62
CA LEU A 358 -9.51 14.05 4.01
C LEU A 358 -10.71 13.75 3.11
N HIS A 359 -11.48 14.79 2.74
CA HIS A 359 -12.58 14.60 1.81
C HIS A 359 -12.07 14.11 0.44
N GLU A 360 -12.75 13.11 -0.11
CA GLU A 360 -12.44 12.51 -1.40
C GLU A 360 -13.75 12.29 -2.16
N GLU A 361 -13.79 12.71 -3.41
CA GLU A 361 -14.86 12.31 -4.33
C GLU A 361 -14.65 10.85 -4.74
N LEU A 362 -15.70 10.04 -4.65
CA LEU A 362 -15.59 8.60 -4.92
C LEU A 362 -15.96 8.29 -6.37
N ALA A 363 -15.23 7.35 -6.98
CA ALA A 363 -15.60 6.78 -8.26
C ALA A 363 -17.00 6.12 -8.19
N THR A 364 -17.83 6.38 -9.20
CA THR A 364 -19.21 5.86 -9.25
C THR A 364 -19.41 4.87 -10.39
N ILE A 365 -20.34 3.93 -10.23
CA ILE A 365 -20.61 2.94 -11.27
C ILE A 365 -21.34 3.61 -12.44
N ASN A 366 -20.76 3.51 -13.63
CA ASN A 366 -21.46 3.85 -14.88
C ASN A 366 -22.24 2.63 -15.38
N TRP A 367 -23.53 2.59 -15.07
CA TRP A 367 -24.39 1.46 -15.42
C TRP A 367 -24.52 1.26 -16.93
N TRP A 368 -24.54 2.33 -17.73
CA TRP A 368 -24.62 2.23 -19.19
C TRP A 368 -23.37 1.60 -19.80
N LYS A 369 -22.18 2.10 -19.45
CA LYS A 369 -20.90 1.50 -19.86
C LYS A 369 -20.78 0.07 -19.36
N THR A 370 -21.25 -0.21 -18.15
CA THR A 370 -21.26 -1.57 -17.57
C THR A 370 -22.12 -2.53 -18.38
N ILE A 371 -23.35 -2.14 -18.76
CA ILE A 371 -24.24 -2.97 -19.58
C ILE A 371 -23.62 -3.23 -20.96
N LEU A 372 -23.08 -2.19 -21.60
CA LEU A 372 -22.40 -2.32 -22.90
C LEU A 372 -21.20 -3.25 -22.82
N PHE A 373 -20.36 -3.08 -21.80
CA PHE A 373 -19.18 -3.93 -21.55
C PHE A 373 -19.58 -5.39 -21.34
N ARG A 374 -20.57 -5.65 -20.49
CA ARG A 374 -21.11 -7.00 -20.26
C ARG A 374 -21.73 -7.60 -21.52
N GLY A 375 -22.41 -6.80 -22.33
CA GLY A 375 -22.95 -7.22 -23.63
C GLY A 375 -21.86 -7.64 -24.61
N ALA A 376 -20.76 -6.87 -24.68
CA ALA A 376 -19.59 -7.23 -25.50
C ALA A 376 -18.94 -8.55 -25.03
N TYR A 377 -18.78 -8.73 -23.72
CA TYR A 377 -18.30 -10.00 -23.16
C TYR A 377 -19.24 -11.16 -23.48
N LEU A 378 -20.56 -10.99 -23.35
CA LEU A 378 -21.53 -12.04 -23.69
C LEU A 378 -21.40 -12.47 -25.16
N LEU A 379 -21.28 -11.51 -26.09
CA LEU A 379 -21.07 -11.80 -27.51
C LEU A 379 -19.75 -12.54 -27.75
N PHE A 380 -18.67 -12.12 -27.09
CA PHE A 380 -17.38 -12.80 -27.13
C PHE A 380 -17.47 -14.24 -26.62
N PHE A 381 -18.17 -14.47 -25.51
CA PHE A 381 -18.44 -15.80 -24.97
C PHE A 381 -19.22 -16.68 -25.95
N ILE A 382 -20.29 -16.16 -26.55
CA ILE A 382 -21.06 -16.90 -27.56
C ILE A 382 -20.14 -17.30 -28.72
N PHE A 383 -19.25 -16.41 -29.16
CA PHE A 383 -18.28 -16.72 -30.20
C PHE A 383 -17.30 -17.83 -29.80
N VAL A 384 -16.67 -17.74 -28.61
CA VAL A 384 -15.73 -18.75 -28.09
C VAL A 384 -16.40 -20.10 -27.92
N PHE A 385 -17.60 -20.14 -27.32
CA PHE A 385 -18.37 -21.38 -27.15
C PHE A 385 -18.71 -22.01 -28.50
N ARG A 386 -19.18 -21.22 -29.48
CA ARG A 386 -19.45 -21.72 -30.83
C ARG A 386 -18.19 -22.25 -31.51
N PHE A 387 -17.05 -21.58 -31.36
CA PHE A 387 -15.78 -22.01 -31.95
C PHE A 387 -15.29 -23.34 -31.35
N ILE A 388 -15.29 -23.48 -30.03
CA ILE A 388 -14.84 -24.70 -29.33
C ILE A 388 -15.80 -25.88 -29.58
N LEU A 389 -17.11 -25.62 -29.60
CA LEU A 389 -18.12 -26.65 -29.83
C LEU A 389 -18.29 -27.03 -31.31
N ARG A 390 -17.76 -26.23 -32.25
CA ARG A 390 -17.81 -26.54 -33.69
C ARG A 390 -17.20 -27.92 -33.93
N LYS A 391 -17.97 -28.83 -34.53
CA LYS A 391 -17.42 -30.08 -35.07
C LYS A 391 -16.56 -29.70 -36.28
N LYS A 392 -15.34 -30.24 -36.38
CA LYS A 392 -14.67 -30.29 -37.68
C LYS A 392 -15.60 -31.10 -38.59
N CYS A 393 -16.24 -30.45 -39.56
CA CYS A 393 -16.75 -31.17 -40.72
C CYS A 393 -15.52 -31.72 -41.42
N ASN A 394 -15.20 -32.99 -41.20
CA ASN A 394 -14.36 -33.71 -42.13
C ASN A 394 -15.16 -33.70 -43.44
N LYS A 395 -14.80 -32.83 -44.38
CA LYS A 395 -15.16 -33.04 -45.77
C LYS A 395 -14.47 -34.34 -46.17
N ALA A 396 -15.29 -35.38 -46.35
CA ALA A 396 -14.87 -36.61 -47.00
C ALA A 396 -14.55 -36.34 -48.46
#